data_AF-A0A7C1GAN0-F1
#
_entry.id   AF-A0A7C1GAN0-F1
#
_cell.length_a   1.000
_cell.length_b   1.000
_cell.length_c   1.000
_cell.angle_alpha   90.00
_cell.angle_beta   90.00
_cell.angle_gamma   90.00
#
_symmetry.space_group_name_H-M   'P 1'
#
loop_
_entity.id
_entity.type
_entity.pdbx_description
1 polymer ?
#
loop_
_entity_poly.entity_id
_entity_poly.type
_entity_poly.pdbx_seq_one_letter_code
_entity_poly.pdbx_strand_id
1 'polypeptide(L)'
;MQGAPLLFIQNAGQFAAQARFQVRGGLGGGSLWLADDALWLTLVKPASPHPHSPTRGEGGEGQLPAPSEGSGAGGEGLHLRLRFLGANPHPHLEPFQRLETHVSYFLGHDPAQWRADVPVWGGVRYVGLYPGVDLELSGEGGRWGWRLLVGGGAGLRAGR
;
A
#
# COMPACT_ATOMS: atom_id res chain seq x y z
N MET A 1 -3.60 -5.11 -22.11
CA MET A 1 -2.48 -4.52 -21.34
C MET A 1 -2.67 -4.97 -19.90
N GLN A 2 -1.81 -5.84 -19.36
CA GLN A 2 -1.90 -6.27 -17.96
C GLN A 2 -1.38 -5.12 -17.08
N GLY A 3 -2.16 -4.70 -16.08
CA GLY A 3 -1.71 -3.72 -15.10
C GLY A 3 -0.57 -4.30 -14.24
N ALA A 4 0.29 -3.45 -13.69
CA ALA A 4 1.35 -3.90 -12.79
C ALA A 4 0.77 -4.72 -11.62
N PRO A 5 1.43 -5.80 -11.18
CA PRO A 5 0.95 -6.63 -10.08
C PRO A 5 0.87 -5.81 -8.79
N LEU A 6 -0.13 -6.12 -7.97
CA LEU A 6 -0.23 -5.54 -6.64
C LEU A 6 0.72 -6.26 -5.70
N LEU A 7 1.44 -5.47 -4.91
CA LEU A 7 2.45 -5.97 -3.98
C LEU A 7 2.01 -5.67 -2.56
N PHE A 8 1.87 -6.72 -1.74
CA PHE A 8 1.61 -6.59 -0.31
C PHE A 8 2.95 -6.72 0.43
N ILE A 9 3.53 -5.60 0.83
CA ILE A 9 4.85 -5.51 1.45
C ILE A 9 4.68 -5.55 2.96
N GLN A 10 5.30 -6.53 3.61
CA GLN A 10 5.20 -6.72 5.06
C GLN A 10 5.99 -5.65 5.81
N ASN A 11 5.47 -5.15 6.94
CA ASN A 11 6.23 -4.29 7.83
C ASN A 11 7.26 -5.13 8.63
N ALA A 12 8.54 -4.93 8.31
CA ALA A 12 9.72 -5.42 9.00
C ALA A 12 10.41 -4.31 9.84
N GLY A 13 9.68 -3.25 10.16
CA GLY A 13 10.16 -2.08 10.91
C GLY A 13 10.53 -0.88 10.05
N GLN A 14 10.22 -0.90 8.75
CA GLN A 14 10.41 0.25 7.85
C GLN A 14 9.29 1.30 7.97
N PHE A 15 8.17 0.95 8.60
CA PHE A 15 7.02 1.84 8.79
C PHE A 15 6.58 1.90 10.25
N ALA A 16 5.67 2.83 10.56
CA ALA A 16 5.01 2.89 11.87
C ALA A 16 4.41 1.52 12.25
N ALA A 17 4.54 1.12 13.52
CA ALA A 17 4.22 -0.22 13.98
C ALA A 17 2.75 -0.64 13.76
N GLN A 18 1.84 0.34 13.67
CA GLN A 18 0.42 0.11 13.41
C GLN A 18 0.14 -0.32 11.96
N ALA A 19 1.00 0.07 11.01
CA ALA A 19 0.89 -0.38 9.64
C ALA A 19 1.55 -1.76 9.53
N ARG A 20 0.75 -2.81 9.34
CA ARG A 20 1.25 -4.18 9.22
C ARG A 20 1.72 -4.50 7.80
N PHE A 21 1.03 -3.96 6.79
CA PHE A 21 1.40 -4.11 5.39
C PHE A 21 1.16 -2.80 4.61
N GLN A 22 1.99 -2.58 3.58
CA GLN A 22 1.77 -1.60 2.54
C GLN A 22 1.32 -2.31 1.26
N VAL A 23 0.26 -1.83 0.62
CA VAL A 23 -0.17 -2.29 -0.70
C VAL A 23 0.28 -1.28 -1.74
N ARG A 24 1.11 -1.72 -2.69
CA ARG A 24 1.60 -0.91 -3.80
C ARG A 24 0.98 -1.36 -5.12
N GLY A 25 0.65 -0.36 -5.95
CA GLY A 25 0.01 -0.54 -7.26
C GLY A 25 -1.49 -0.29 -7.22
N GLY A 26 -2.13 -0.24 -8.39
CA GLY A 26 -3.60 -0.19 -8.55
C GLY A 26 -4.33 1.11 -8.17
N LEU A 27 -3.71 2.03 -7.40
CA LEU A 27 -4.35 3.26 -6.90
C LEU A 27 -3.83 4.57 -7.53
N GLY A 28 -3.19 4.53 -8.70
CA GLY A 28 -2.87 5.73 -9.48
C GLY A 28 -2.03 6.80 -8.75
N GLY A 29 -1.05 6.37 -7.95
CA GLY A 29 -0.22 7.27 -7.12
C GLY A 29 -0.65 7.33 -5.64
N GLY A 30 -1.83 6.78 -5.32
CA GLY A 30 -2.26 6.56 -3.94
C GLY A 30 -1.56 5.39 -3.23
N SER A 31 -1.81 5.26 -1.94
CA SER A 31 -1.28 4.19 -1.09
C SER A 31 -2.40 3.56 -0.25
N LEU A 32 -2.34 2.24 -0.06
CA LEU A 32 -3.20 1.52 0.87
C LEU A 32 -2.33 0.84 1.94
N TRP A 33 -2.74 0.94 3.19
CA TRP A 33 -2.08 0.36 4.35
C TRP A 33 -3.06 -0.50 5.14
N LEU A 34 -2.59 -1.64 5.60
CA LEU A 34 -3.37 -2.59 6.40
C LEU A 34 -2.90 -2.45 7.84
N ALA A 35 -3.79 -2.02 8.72
CA ALA A 35 -3.59 -1.97 10.16
C ALA A 35 -4.47 -3.02 10.85
N ASP A 36 -4.24 -3.27 12.14
CA ASP A 36 -5.01 -4.26 12.90
C ASP A 36 -6.52 -3.94 12.92
N ASP A 37 -6.90 -2.67 13.02
CA ASP A 37 -8.29 -2.22 13.21
C ASP A 37 -8.90 -1.50 12.00
N ALA A 38 -8.11 -1.25 10.95
CA ALA A 38 -8.51 -0.40 9.85
C ALA A 38 -7.69 -0.61 8.57
N LEU A 39 -8.26 -0.12 7.46
CA LEU A 39 -7.53 0.16 6.22
C LEU A 39 -7.30 1.67 6.13
N TRP A 40 -6.05 2.08 5.87
CA TRP A 40 -5.71 3.49 5.66
C TRP A 40 -5.41 3.72 4.18
N LEU A 41 -6.16 4.62 3.55
CA LEU A 41 -6.07 4.90 2.12
C LEU A 41 -5.66 6.35 1.93
N THR A 42 -4.68 6.59 1.09
CA THR A 42 -4.36 7.91 0.57
C THR A 42 -4.65 7.90 -0.92
N LEU A 43 -5.53 8.77 -1.36
CA LEU A 43 -5.83 9.01 -2.78
C LEU A 43 -5.20 10.34 -3.18
N VAL A 44 -4.52 10.37 -4.31
CA VAL A 44 -3.92 11.59 -4.84
C VAL A 44 -4.71 12.00 -6.07
N LYS A 45 -5.21 13.24 -6.10
CA LYS A 45 -5.81 13.80 -7.31
C LYS A 45 -4.71 13.98 -8.35
N PRO A 46 -4.85 13.40 -9.56
CA PRO A 46 -3.91 13.68 -10.63
C PRO A 46 -3.98 15.18 -10.92
N ALA A 47 -2.85 15.88 -10.87
CA ALA A 47 -2.79 17.28 -11.24
C ALA A 47 -3.25 17.39 -12.70
N SER A 48 -4.27 18.21 -12.96
CA SER A 48 -4.65 18.53 -14.33
C SER A 48 -3.42 19.12 -15.01
N PRO A 49 -2.95 18.54 -16.13
CA PRO A 49 -1.87 19.14 -16.89
C PRO A 49 -2.36 20.51 -17.36
N HIS A 50 -1.81 21.58 -16.78
CA HIS A 50 -2.03 22.92 -17.33
C HIS A 50 -1.30 22.95 -18.67
N PRO A 51 -1.99 23.24 -19.80
CA PRO A 51 -1.30 23.38 -21.06
C PRO A 51 -0.33 24.57 -20.93
N HIS A 52 0.97 24.26 -20.98
CA HIS A 52 2.01 25.27 -21.08
C HIS A 52 1.72 26.13 -22.31
N SER A 53 1.52 27.43 -22.12
CA SER A 53 1.51 28.37 -23.23
C SER A 53 2.89 28.34 -23.89
N PRO A 54 2.98 28.20 -25.24
CA PRO A 54 4.27 28.22 -25.90
C PRO A 54 4.81 29.65 -25.85
N THR A 55 5.79 29.90 -24.97
CA THR A 55 6.57 31.14 -25.05
C THR A 55 7.62 30.96 -26.13
N ARG A 56 7.32 31.52 -27.29
CA ARG A 56 8.28 31.81 -28.35
C ARG A 56 9.19 32.95 -27.87
N GLY A 57 10.49 32.69 -27.76
CA GLY A 57 11.50 33.69 -27.47
C GLY A 57 12.90 33.13 -27.72
N GLU A 58 13.53 33.62 -28.78
CA GLU A 58 14.86 33.26 -29.24
C GLU A 58 15.97 33.87 -28.34
N GLY A 59 17.07 33.13 -28.15
CA GLY A 59 18.40 33.67 -27.82
C GLY A 59 18.78 33.74 -26.33
N GLY A 60 19.90 33.09 -25.96
CA GLY A 60 20.60 33.35 -24.70
C GLY A 60 21.26 32.13 -24.07
N GLU A 61 22.59 32.19 -23.92
CA GLU A 61 23.50 31.13 -23.49
C GLU A 61 23.28 30.61 -22.05
N GLY A 62 23.46 29.29 -21.89
CA GLY A 62 24.17 28.68 -20.75
C GLY A 62 23.82 29.09 -19.32
N GLN A 63 22.59 28.84 -18.86
CA GLN A 63 22.29 28.81 -17.42
C GLN A 63 21.92 27.37 -17.02
N LEU A 64 22.77 26.72 -16.23
CA LEU A 64 22.44 25.45 -15.57
C LEU A 64 21.11 25.60 -14.82
N PRO A 65 20.16 24.66 -14.93
CA PRO A 65 18.94 24.73 -14.14
C PRO A 65 19.35 24.66 -12.67
N ALA A 66 19.05 25.72 -11.91
CA ALA A 66 19.05 25.65 -10.46
C ALA A 66 18.20 24.44 -10.03
N PRO A 67 18.51 23.76 -8.91
CA PRO A 67 17.59 22.77 -8.38
C PRO A 67 16.28 23.51 -8.16
N SER A 68 15.29 23.23 -9.01
CA SER A 68 13.92 23.57 -8.73
C SER A 68 13.63 22.83 -7.44
N GLU A 69 13.77 23.53 -6.32
CA GLU A 69 13.17 23.13 -5.06
C GLU A 69 11.76 22.76 -5.45
N GLY A 70 11.46 21.45 -5.34
CA GLY A 70 10.21 20.89 -5.77
C GLY A 70 9.12 21.58 -4.99
N SER A 71 8.59 22.66 -5.55
CA SER A 71 7.25 23.13 -5.30
C SER A 71 6.40 21.99 -5.80
N GLY A 72 6.22 20.99 -4.93
CA GLY A 72 5.35 19.86 -5.14
C GLY A 72 4.05 20.47 -5.59
N ALA A 73 3.71 20.25 -6.87
CA ALA A 73 2.40 20.58 -7.37
C ALA A 73 1.44 19.97 -6.35
N GLY A 74 0.75 20.84 -5.61
CA GLY A 74 -0.12 20.49 -4.52
C GLY A 74 -1.24 19.63 -5.08
N GLY A 75 -0.98 18.34 -5.19
CA GLY A 75 -2.00 17.35 -5.45
C GLY A 75 -2.89 17.34 -4.22
N GLU A 76 -4.16 17.67 -4.40
CA GLU A 76 -5.16 17.45 -3.36
C GLU A 76 -5.14 15.95 -3.02
N GLY A 77 -4.69 15.64 -1.81
CA GLY A 77 -4.64 14.28 -1.27
C GLY A 77 -5.80 14.07 -0.30
N LEU A 78 -6.52 12.95 -0.44
CA LEU A 78 -7.55 12.53 0.50
C LEU A 78 -7.03 11.34 1.32
N HIS A 79 -6.97 11.51 2.65
CA HIS A 79 -6.63 10.43 3.57
C HIS A 79 -7.90 9.88 4.24
N LEU A 80 -8.15 8.58 4.06
CA LEU A 80 -9.32 7.88 4.59
C LEU A 80 -8.87 6.77 5.54
N ARG A 81 -9.58 6.64 6.66
CA ARG A 81 -9.45 5.51 7.58
C ARG A 81 -10.76 4.73 7.61
N LEU A 82 -10.76 3.56 7.00
CA LEU A 82 -11.91 2.64 7.00
C LEU A 82 -11.75 1.69 8.20
N ARG A 83 -12.56 1.89 9.23
CA ARG A 83 -12.50 1.10 10.46
C ARG A 83 -13.46 -0.09 10.41
N PHE A 84 -13.07 -1.20 11.02
CA PHE A 84 -13.93 -2.37 11.19
C PHE A 84 -14.75 -2.23 12.48
N LEU A 85 -15.99 -1.72 12.36
CA LEU A 85 -16.85 -1.53 13.54
C LEU A 85 -17.28 -2.88 14.11
N GLY A 86 -17.16 -3.03 15.44
CA GLY A 86 -17.52 -4.27 16.15
C GLY A 86 -16.60 -5.47 15.87
N ALA A 87 -15.49 -5.27 15.16
CA ALA A 87 -14.52 -6.32 14.88
C ALA A 87 -13.62 -6.61 16.08
N ASN A 88 -12.92 -7.73 16.02
CA ASN A 88 -11.78 -8.00 16.87
C ASN A 88 -10.74 -6.87 16.69
N PRO A 89 -10.33 -6.15 17.76
CA PRO A 89 -9.35 -5.07 17.67
C PRO A 89 -7.92 -5.56 17.37
N HIS A 90 -7.66 -6.86 17.54
CA HIS A 90 -6.36 -7.49 17.31
C HIS A 90 -6.51 -8.78 16.49
N PRO A 91 -6.95 -8.70 15.23
CA PRO A 91 -7.04 -9.86 14.36
C PRO A 91 -5.62 -10.34 13.99
N HIS A 92 -5.50 -11.62 13.64
CA HIS A 92 -4.23 -12.14 13.13
C HIS A 92 -4.16 -11.88 11.62
N LEU A 93 -3.19 -11.08 11.17
CA LEU A 93 -2.97 -10.84 9.75
C LEU A 93 -2.00 -11.89 9.18
N GLU A 94 -2.53 -12.81 8.39
CA GLU A 94 -1.82 -13.91 7.78
C GLU A 94 -1.55 -13.60 6.29
N PRO A 95 -0.30 -13.34 5.89
CA PRO A 95 0.01 -13.13 4.48
C PRO A 95 0.05 -14.46 3.72
N PHE A 96 -0.26 -14.42 2.42
CA PHE A 96 -0.25 -15.61 1.56
C PHE A 96 0.27 -15.29 0.16
N GLN A 97 0.58 -16.34 -0.62
CA GLN A 97 1.24 -16.23 -1.92
C GLN A 97 2.51 -15.39 -1.85
N ARG A 98 3.57 -15.92 -1.22
CA ARG A 98 4.87 -15.24 -1.22
C ARG A 98 5.35 -15.05 -2.65
N LEU A 99 5.75 -13.83 -2.98
CA LEU A 99 6.30 -13.49 -4.28
C LEU A 99 7.83 -13.57 -4.24
N GLU A 100 8.45 -13.87 -5.38
CA GLU A 100 9.91 -13.83 -5.55
C GLU A 100 10.45 -12.39 -5.49
N THR A 101 9.60 -11.40 -5.78
CA THR A 101 9.91 -9.98 -5.67
C THR A 101 10.23 -9.62 -4.22
N HIS A 102 11.36 -8.98 -3.97
CA HIS A 102 11.73 -8.46 -2.65
C HIS A 102 11.99 -6.96 -2.76
N VAL A 103 11.73 -6.21 -1.69
CA VAL A 103 11.87 -4.74 -1.67
C VAL A 103 12.83 -4.34 -0.56
N SER A 104 13.75 -3.44 -0.86
CA SER A 104 14.67 -2.88 0.12
C SER A 104 14.37 -1.41 0.39
N TYR A 105 14.41 -1.02 1.67
CA TYR A 105 14.18 0.33 2.15
C TYR A 105 15.46 0.85 2.81
N PHE A 106 16.05 1.88 2.21
CA PHE A 106 17.24 2.56 2.73
C PHE A 106 16.82 3.93 3.27
N LEU A 107 16.22 3.94 4.45
CA LEU A 107 15.66 5.15 5.06
C LEU A 107 16.76 5.93 5.79
N GLY A 108 17.00 7.17 5.34
CA GLY A 108 18.01 8.04 5.94
C GLY A 108 19.45 7.57 5.74
N HIS A 109 20.37 8.14 6.52
CA HIS A 109 21.80 7.86 6.43
C HIS A 109 22.30 6.80 7.42
N ASP A 110 21.45 6.31 8.33
CA ASP A 110 21.79 5.30 9.31
C ASP A 110 21.50 3.88 8.77
N PRO A 111 22.52 3.04 8.52
CA PRO A 111 22.33 1.68 8.05
C PRO A 111 21.53 0.79 9.00
N ALA A 112 21.47 1.10 10.30
CA ALA A 112 20.63 0.37 11.25
C ALA A 112 19.13 0.58 10.98
N GLN A 113 18.75 1.63 10.26
CA GLN A 113 17.38 1.87 9.81
C GLN A 113 17.07 1.25 8.45
N TRP A 114 18.07 0.70 7.77
CA TRP A 114 17.85 0.03 6.50
C TRP A 114 17.16 -1.32 6.70
N ARG A 115 16.24 -1.64 5.81
CA ARG A 115 15.52 -2.91 5.76
C ARG A 115 15.70 -3.47 4.37
N ALA A 116 16.70 -4.33 4.21
CA ALA A 116 16.88 -5.09 2.98
C ALA A 116 15.96 -6.30 2.97
N ASP A 117 15.67 -6.78 1.76
CA ASP A 117 15.03 -8.09 1.54
C ASP A 117 13.67 -8.28 2.22
N VAL A 118 12.86 -7.21 2.22
CA VAL A 118 11.53 -7.24 2.83
C VAL A 118 10.61 -8.14 1.99
N PRO A 119 9.96 -9.16 2.62
CA PRO A 119 9.06 -10.06 1.93
C PRO A 119 7.86 -9.34 1.29
N VAL A 120 7.48 -9.82 0.11
CA VAL A 120 6.31 -9.36 -0.63
C VAL A 120 5.37 -10.53 -0.86
N TRP A 121 4.07 -10.24 -0.78
CA TRP A 121 2.98 -11.21 -0.81
C TRP A 121 1.95 -10.82 -1.86
N GLY A 122 1.18 -11.81 -2.33
CA GLY A 122 0.05 -11.63 -3.25
C GLY A 122 -1.25 -11.21 -2.54
N GLY A 123 -1.34 -11.42 -1.22
CA GLY A 123 -2.45 -10.99 -0.40
C GLY A 123 -2.24 -11.19 1.09
N VAL A 124 -3.21 -10.71 1.87
CA VAL A 124 -3.24 -10.79 3.34
C VAL A 124 -4.66 -11.14 3.81
N ARG A 125 -4.77 -12.08 4.75
CA ARG A 125 -6.01 -12.47 5.40
C ARG A 125 -6.04 -11.97 6.84
N TYR A 126 -7.08 -11.24 7.21
CA TYR A 126 -7.45 -10.95 8.58
C TYR A 126 -8.24 -12.13 9.14
N VAL A 127 -7.57 -12.97 9.92
CA VAL A 127 -8.16 -14.16 10.56
C VAL A 127 -8.92 -13.75 11.82
N GLY A 128 -10.17 -14.20 11.93
CA GLY A 128 -11.06 -13.89 13.05
C GLY A 128 -11.35 -12.40 13.19
N LEU A 129 -11.55 -11.71 12.06
CA LEU A 129 -11.91 -10.29 12.07
C LEU A 129 -13.26 -10.08 12.78
N TYR A 130 -14.22 -10.96 12.48
CA TYR A 130 -15.48 -11.08 13.23
C TYR A 130 -15.67 -12.54 13.68
N PRO A 131 -16.60 -12.82 14.62
CA PRO A 131 -16.90 -14.19 15.01
C PRO A 131 -17.23 -15.08 13.81
N GLY A 132 -16.32 -16.02 13.49
CA GLY A 132 -16.46 -16.95 12.37
C GLY A 132 -16.30 -16.34 10.97
N VAL A 133 -15.74 -15.13 10.86
CA VAL A 133 -15.52 -14.46 9.57
C VAL A 133 -14.09 -13.94 9.46
N ASP A 134 -13.42 -14.34 8.39
CA ASP A 134 -12.15 -13.80 7.96
C ASP A 134 -12.36 -12.78 6.83
N LEU A 135 -11.47 -11.80 6.70
CA LEU A 135 -11.41 -10.90 5.56
C LEU A 135 -10.11 -11.16 4.77
N GLU A 136 -10.23 -11.54 3.51
CA GLU A 136 -9.10 -11.68 2.60
C GLU A 136 -8.98 -10.45 1.70
N LEU A 137 -7.76 -9.92 1.57
CA LEU A 137 -7.39 -8.88 0.62
C LEU A 137 -6.33 -9.44 -0.32
N SER A 138 -6.55 -9.34 -1.63
CA SER A 138 -5.64 -9.89 -2.64
C SER A 138 -5.54 -9.01 -3.87
N GLY A 139 -4.46 -9.20 -4.62
CA GLY A 139 -4.28 -8.59 -5.93
C GLY A 139 -4.51 -9.58 -7.06
N GLU A 140 -5.56 -9.37 -7.86
CA GLU A 140 -5.85 -10.20 -9.03
C GLU A 140 -5.96 -9.31 -10.28
N GLY A 141 -5.18 -9.63 -11.32
CA GLY A 141 -5.18 -8.86 -12.58
C GLY A 141 -4.76 -7.38 -12.44
N GLY A 142 -3.94 -7.05 -11.44
CA GLY A 142 -3.50 -5.67 -11.15
C GLY A 142 -4.56 -4.81 -10.45
N ARG A 143 -5.66 -5.43 -9.99
CA ARG A 143 -6.71 -4.79 -9.20
C ARG A 143 -6.79 -5.46 -7.83
N TRP A 144 -7.05 -4.66 -6.79
CA TRP A 144 -7.22 -5.22 -5.46
C TRP A 144 -8.66 -5.70 -5.32
N GLY A 145 -8.83 -6.81 -4.64
CA GLY A 145 -10.12 -7.39 -4.29
C GLY A 145 -10.19 -7.68 -2.80
N TRP A 146 -11.41 -7.84 -2.31
CA TRP A 146 -11.68 -8.30 -0.96
C TRP A 146 -12.74 -9.39 -0.96
N ARG A 147 -12.63 -10.33 -0.02
CA ARG A 147 -13.61 -11.41 0.18
C ARG A 147 -13.83 -11.64 1.67
N LEU A 148 -15.08 -11.82 2.08
CA LEU A 148 -15.42 -12.30 3.43
C LEU A 148 -15.58 -13.82 3.38
N LEU A 149 -14.82 -14.52 4.20
CA LEU A 149 -14.85 -15.98 4.29
C LEU A 149 -15.59 -16.36 5.58
N VAL A 150 -16.76 -16.97 5.43
CA VAL A 150 -17.55 -17.46 6.56
C VAL A 150 -17.09 -18.87 6.91
N GLY A 151 -16.86 -19.13 8.20
CA GLY A 151 -16.30 -20.39 8.71
C GLY A 151 -14.77 -20.42 8.72
N GLY A 152 -14.11 -19.35 8.26
CA GLY A 152 -12.67 -19.14 8.44
C GLY A 152 -12.36 -18.93 9.93
N GLY A 153 -11.40 -19.69 10.46
CA GLY A 153 -11.01 -19.66 11.88
C GLY A 153 -11.74 -20.66 12.79
N ALA A 154 -12.87 -21.24 12.37
CA ALA A 154 -13.50 -22.36 13.07
C ALA A 154 -13.09 -23.67 12.39
N GLY A 155 -11.89 -24.16 12.74
CA GLY A 155 -11.56 -25.56 12.52
C GLY A 155 -12.67 -26.41 13.12
N LEU A 156 -13.46 -27.04 12.25
CA LEU A 156 -14.35 -28.14 12.58
C LEU A 156 -13.52 -29.15 13.39
N ARG A 157 -13.72 -29.22 14.71
CA ARG A 157 -13.36 -30.41 15.47
C ARG A 157 -14.35 -31.49 15.06
N ALA A 158 -14.06 -32.17 13.96
CA ALA A 158 -14.68 -33.45 13.65
C ALA A 158 -14.28 -34.41 14.77
N GLY A 159 -15.23 -34.73 15.64
CA GLY A 159 -15.04 -35.81 16.60
C GLY A 159 -14.89 -37.13 15.86
N ARG A 160 -13.88 -37.90 16.24
CA ARG A 160 -14.00 -39.33 16.44
C ARG A 160 -12.94 -39.82 17.41
#